data_AF-A0A2H0BZ58-F1
#
_entry.id   AF-A0A2H0BZ58-F1
#
_cell.length_a   1.000
_cell.length_b   1.000
_cell.length_c   1.000
_cell.angle_alpha   90.00
_cell.angle_beta   90.00
_cell.angle_gamma   90.00
#
_symmetry.space_group_name_H-M   'P 1'
#
loop_
_entity.id
_entity.type
_entity.pdbx_description
1 polymer ?
#
loop_
_entity_poly.entity_id
_entity_poly.type
_entity_poly.pdbx_seq_one_letter_code
_entity_poly.pdbx_strand_id
1 'polypeptide(L)'
;MVLTTLDILKSLPFDQEFKNRIVDGFDKFNPDQKFVIENVIWEMYNAIYKLKLNRNIEIALKKVIKEHLPTDKSFYTKIKQETEKEMDLEFYKNVEQTDLSRVRSKLEEIMKKN
;
A
#
# COMPACT_ATOMS: atom_id res chain seq x y z
N MET A 1 -13.72 -0.90 -5.01
CA MET A 1 -13.10 -2.07 -4.37
C MET A 1 -12.98 -1.75 -2.89
N VAL A 2 -13.35 -2.66 -1.99
CA VAL A 2 -13.15 -2.45 -0.54
C VAL A 2 -11.78 -3.04 -0.21
N LEU A 3 -10.80 -2.20 0.12
CA LEU A 3 -9.47 -2.64 0.53
C LEU A 3 -9.54 -3.24 1.93
N THR A 4 -9.09 -4.47 2.10
CA THR A 4 -8.98 -5.08 3.44
C THR A 4 -7.63 -4.75 4.08
N THR A 5 -7.53 -4.88 5.40
CA THR A 5 -6.27 -4.69 6.12
C THR A 5 -5.16 -5.60 5.59
N LEU A 6 -5.47 -6.87 5.29
CA LEU A 6 -4.48 -7.82 4.77
C LEU A 6 -4.02 -7.45 3.37
N ASP A 7 -4.93 -6.92 2.55
CA ASP A 7 -4.58 -6.42 1.22
C ASP A 7 -3.61 -5.24 1.31
N ILE A 8 -3.91 -4.29 2.20
CA ILE A 8 -3.04 -3.13 2.45
C ILE A 8 -1.68 -3.60 2.96
N LEU A 9 -1.62 -4.53 3.92
CA LEU A 9 -0.36 -5.08 4.42
C LEU A 9 0.56 -5.59 3.30
N LYS A 10 0.00 -6.31 2.33
CA LYS A 10 0.78 -6.84 1.19
C LYS A 10 1.40 -5.72 0.35
N SER A 11 0.70 -4.59 0.22
CA SER A 11 1.18 -3.43 -0.54
C SER A 11 2.26 -2.60 0.17
N LEU A 12 2.32 -2.66 1.50
CA LEU A 12 3.23 -1.84 2.31
C LEU A 12 4.69 -2.29 2.17
N PRO A 13 5.68 -1.40 2.35
CA PRO A 13 7.11 -1.72 2.20
C PRO A 13 7.70 -2.45 3.43
N PHE A 14 7.00 -3.44 3.97
CA PHE A 14 7.55 -4.33 4.99
C PHE A 14 8.34 -5.49 4.36
N ASP A 15 9.18 -6.13 5.17
CA ASP A 15 9.87 -7.34 4.75
C ASP A 15 8.87 -8.48 4.50
N GLN A 16 9.22 -9.35 3.54
CA GLN A 16 8.31 -10.37 3.05
C GLN A 16 8.01 -11.45 4.11
N GLU A 17 8.98 -11.74 4.97
CA GLU A 17 8.82 -12.69 6.07
C GLU A 17 7.79 -12.20 7.09
N PHE A 18 7.88 -10.92 7.48
CA PHE A 18 6.92 -10.25 8.35
C PHE A 18 5.52 -10.26 7.74
N LYS A 19 5.38 -9.87 6.46
CA LYS A 19 4.08 -9.91 5.77
C LYS A 19 3.47 -11.31 5.81
N ASN A 20 4.25 -12.33 5.45
CA ASN A 20 3.80 -13.71 5.43
C ASN A 20 3.38 -14.17 6.84
N ARG A 21 4.18 -13.85 7.86
CA ARG A 21 3.88 -14.19 9.27
C ARG A 21 2.56 -13.60 9.73
N ILE A 22 2.30 -12.33 9.40
CA ILE A 22 1.03 -11.68 9.75
C ILE A 22 -0.11 -12.30 8.96
N VAL A 23 0.01 -12.50 7.64
CA VAL A 23 -1.05 -13.11 6.81
C VAL A 23 -1.41 -14.54 7.26
N ASP A 24 -0.41 -15.37 7.59
CA ASP A 24 -0.64 -16.76 8.01
C ASP A 24 -1.13 -16.88 9.47
N GLY A 25 -0.83 -15.86 10.29
CA GLY A 25 -1.19 -15.80 11.71
C GLY A 25 -2.44 -14.99 12.02
N PHE A 26 -2.93 -14.15 11.09
CA PHE A 26 -3.90 -13.11 11.38
C PHE A 26 -5.16 -13.65 12.04
N ASP A 27 -5.73 -14.73 11.51
CA ASP A 27 -6.96 -15.32 12.04
C ASP A 27 -6.83 -15.85 13.46
N LYS A 28 -5.61 -16.24 13.85
CA LYS A 28 -5.27 -16.81 15.17
C LYS A 28 -5.02 -15.74 16.23
N PHE A 29 -4.86 -14.48 15.84
CA PHE A 29 -4.70 -13.39 16.80
C PHE A 29 -6.00 -13.10 17.55
N ASN A 30 -5.86 -12.71 18.81
CA ASN A 30 -6.99 -12.24 19.60
C ASN A 30 -7.50 -10.87 19.08
N PRO A 31 -8.70 -10.44 19.46
CA PRO A 31 -9.28 -9.18 18.95
C PRO A 31 -8.40 -7.95 19.19
N ASP A 32 -7.75 -7.84 20.36
CA ASP A 32 -6.90 -6.71 20.70
C ASP A 32 -5.65 -6.64 19.81
N GLN A 33 -5.02 -7.79 19.58
CA GLN A 33 -3.87 -7.92 18.66
C GLN A 33 -4.26 -7.55 17.23
N LYS A 34 -5.41 -8.03 16.75
CA LYS A 34 -5.94 -7.68 15.42
C LYS A 34 -6.13 -6.17 15.29
N PHE A 35 -6.78 -5.56 16.28
CA PHE A 35 -7.04 -4.12 16.29
C PHE A 35 -5.74 -3.30 16.25
N VAL A 36 -4.72 -3.67 17.04
CA VAL A 36 -3.42 -2.97 17.03
C VAL A 36 -2.74 -3.11 15.67
N ILE A 37 -2.72 -4.31 15.10
CA ILE A 37 -2.12 -4.57 13.79
C ILE A 37 -2.85 -3.78 12.70
N GLU A 38 -4.18 -3.79 12.72
CA GLU A 38 -5.03 -3.02 11.79
C GLU A 38 -4.70 -1.53 11.85
N ASN A 39 -4.66 -0.95 13.04
CA ASN A 39 -4.34 0.47 13.20
C ASN A 39 -2.97 0.81 12.61
N VAL A 40 -1.93 0.04 12.94
CA VAL A 40 -0.58 0.29 12.43
C VAL A 40 -0.54 0.21 10.90
N ILE A 41 -1.20 -0.79 10.31
CA ILE A 41 -1.27 -0.96 8.85
C ILE A 41 -1.96 0.25 8.20
N TRP A 42 -3.10 0.67 8.72
CA TRP A 42 -3.86 1.81 8.19
C TRP A 42 -3.13 3.14 8.40
N GLU A 43 -2.52 3.36 9.55
CA GLU A 43 -1.70 4.55 9.82
C GLU A 43 -0.54 4.65 8.83
N MET A 44 0.16 3.54 8.59
CA MET A 44 1.28 3.54 7.65
C MET A 44 0.83 3.75 6.21
N TYR A 45 -0.27 3.12 5.79
CA TYR A 45 -0.87 3.36 4.48
C TYR A 45 -1.24 4.85 4.28
N ASN A 46 -1.90 5.44 5.28
CA ASN A 46 -2.28 6.85 5.26
C ASN A 46 -1.06 7.79 5.26
N ALA A 47 0.02 7.42 5.95
CA ALA A 47 1.26 8.19 5.95
C ALA A 47 1.92 8.19 4.55
N ILE A 48 1.97 7.04 3.89
CA ILE A 48 2.49 6.92 2.52
C ILE A 48 1.63 7.73 1.55
N TYR A 49 0.31 7.63 1.65
CA TYR A 49 -0.61 8.43 0.84
C TYR A 49 -0.36 9.94 1.02
N LYS A 50 -0.26 10.42 2.27
CA LYS A 50 0.03 11.83 2.56
C LYS A 50 1.38 12.28 1.97
N LEU A 51 2.40 11.44 2.08
CA LEU A 51 3.72 11.73 1.52
C LEU A 51 3.66 11.89 0.00
N LYS A 52 3.00 10.97 -0.70
CA LYS A 52 2.81 11.02 -2.15
C LYS A 52 1.97 12.21 -2.58
N LEU A 53 0.88 12.50 -1.86
CA LEU A 53 0.04 13.65 -2.12
C LEU A 53 0.85 14.95 -2.03
N ASN A 54 1.64 15.12 -0.97
CA ASN A 54 2.50 16.29 -0.80
C ASN A 54 3.51 16.43 -1.94
N ARG A 55 4.13 15.32 -2.35
CA ARG A 55 5.04 15.29 -3.50
C ARG A 55 4.34 15.70 -4.80
N ASN A 56 3.15 15.18 -5.05
CA ASN A 56 2.41 15.46 -6.30
C ASN A 56 1.91 16.90 -6.33
N ILE A 57 1.51 17.46 -5.18
CA ILE A 57 1.22 18.89 -5.03
C ILE A 57 2.47 19.72 -5.36
N GLU A 58 3.64 19.38 -4.81
CA GLU A 58 4.88 20.12 -5.08
C GLU A 58 5.24 20.11 -6.57
N ILE A 59 5.12 18.95 -7.24
CA ILE A 59 5.36 18.81 -8.68
C ILE A 59 4.36 19.66 -9.49
N ALA A 60 3.08 19.61 -9.12
CA ALA A 60 2.04 20.34 -9.82
C ALA A 60 2.20 21.86 -9.65
N LEU A 61 2.54 22.34 -8.45
CA LEU A 61 2.83 23.75 -8.20
C LEU A 61 4.04 24.25 -8.99
N LYS A 62 5.09 23.44 -9.12
CA LYS A 62 6.24 23.77 -9.98
C LYS A 62 5.83 23.96 -11.45
N LYS A 63 4.90 23.15 -11.96
CA LYS A 63 4.35 23.31 -13.32
C LYS A 63 3.50 24.58 -13.45
N VAL A 64 2.64 24.84 -12.48
CA VAL A 64 1.81 26.06 -12.43
C VAL A 64 2.67 27.32 -12.52
N ILE A 65 3.76 27.38 -11.74
CA ILE A 65 4.67 28.53 -11.75
C ILE A 65 5.33 28.69 -13.13
N LYS A 66 5.74 27.58 -13.76
CA LYS A 66 6.40 27.59 -15.06
C LYS A 66 5.47 27.96 -16.21
N GLU A 67 4.24 27.47 -16.18
CA GLU A 67 3.29 27.53 -17.29
C GLU A 67 2.13 28.52 -17.07
N HIS A 68 2.12 29.23 -15.93
CA HIS A 68 1.08 30.18 -15.54
C HIS A 68 -0.34 29.57 -15.54
N LEU A 69 -0.45 28.32 -15.11
CA LEU A 69 -1.72 27.59 -15.07
C LEU A 69 -2.58 28.01 -13.87
N PRO A 70 -3.93 27.95 -13.96
CA PRO A 70 -4.81 28.26 -12.85
C PRO A 70 -4.80 27.16 -11.77
N THR A 71 -4.86 27.56 -10.49
CA THR A 71 -4.97 26.69 -9.31
C THR A 71 -6.39 26.71 -8.73
N ASP A 72 -7.37 26.37 -9.56
CA ASP A 72 -8.76 26.31 -9.12
C ASP A 72 -9.06 25.04 -8.29
N LYS A 73 -10.32 24.85 -7.89
CA LYS A 73 -10.74 23.67 -7.13
C LYS A 73 -10.45 22.35 -7.89
N SER A 74 -10.47 22.37 -9.23
CA SER A 74 -10.20 21.18 -10.05
C SER A 74 -8.74 20.75 -9.99
N PHE A 75 -7.81 21.68 -9.73
CA PHE A 75 -6.39 21.40 -9.58
C PHE A 75 -6.13 20.39 -8.45
N TYR A 76 -6.62 20.68 -7.25
CA TYR A 76 -6.44 19.80 -6.09
C TYR A 76 -7.16 18.46 -6.26
N THR A 77 -8.34 18.45 -6.90
CA THR A 77 -9.06 17.22 -7.21
C THR A 77 -8.28 16.32 -8.16
N LYS A 78 -7.67 16.88 -9.21
CA LYS A 78 -6.85 16.11 -10.17
C LYS A 78 -5.63 15.50 -9.49
N ILE A 79 -4.91 16.28 -8.69
CA ILE A 79 -3.74 15.79 -7.96
C ILE A 79 -4.13 14.64 -7.03
N LYS A 80 -5.25 14.77 -6.33
CA LYS A 80 -5.78 13.71 -5.46
C LYS A 80 -6.04 12.42 -6.24
N GLN A 81 -6.73 12.53 -7.39
CA GLN A 81 -7.03 11.38 -8.26
C GLN A 81 -5.76 10.74 -8.83
N GLU A 82 -4.76 11.55 -9.19
CA GLU A 82 -3.45 11.06 -9.63
C GLU A 82 -2.74 10.29 -8.52
N THR A 83 -2.72 10.81 -7.29
CA THR A 83 -2.15 10.11 -6.14
C THR A 83 -2.90 8.82 -5.83
N GLU A 84 -4.23 8.81 -5.87
CA GLU A 84 -5.03 7.58 -5.69
C GLU A 84 -4.67 6.54 -6.77
N LYS A 85 -4.56 6.95 -8.03
CA LYS A 85 -4.17 6.06 -9.13
C LYS A 85 -2.74 5.51 -8.98
N GLU A 86 -1.80 6.32 -8.52
CA GLU A 86 -0.43 5.88 -8.23
C GLU A 86 -0.40 4.85 -7.10
N MET A 87 -1.19 5.09 -6.04
CA MET A 87 -1.34 4.14 -4.94
C MET A 87 -1.93 2.82 -5.42
N ASP A 88 -2.97 2.84 -6.24
CA ASP A 88 -3.60 1.64 -6.79
C ASP A 88 -2.61 0.83 -7.65
N LEU A 89 -1.84 1.50 -8.52
CA LEU A 89 -0.84 0.83 -9.37
C LEU A 89 0.26 0.16 -8.54
N GLU A 90 0.80 0.85 -7.54
CA GLU A 90 1.81 0.28 -6.64
C GLU A 90 1.23 -0.86 -5.79
N PHE A 91 -0.02 -0.69 -5.34
CA PHE A 91 -0.74 -1.70 -4.61
C PHE A 91 -0.84 -3.01 -5.40
N TYR A 92 -1.33 -2.96 -6.64
CA TYR A 92 -1.47 -4.17 -7.47
C TYR A 92 -0.12 -4.86 -7.71
N LYS A 93 0.91 -4.08 -8.03
CA LYS A 93 2.26 -4.60 -8.26
C LYS A 93 2.82 -5.32 -7.03
N ASN A 94 2.68 -4.72 -5.86
CA ASN A 94 3.25 -5.25 -4.62
C ASN A 94 2.47 -6.47 -4.10
N VAL A 95 1.14 -6.45 -4.23
CA VAL A 95 0.28 -7.59 -3.87
C VAL A 95 0.63 -8.83 -4.70
N GLU A 96 0.74 -8.67 -6.03
CA GLU A 96 1.12 -9.75 -6.94
C GLU A 96 2.48 -10.35 -6.58
N GLN A 97 3.46 -9.49 -6.28
CA GLN A 97 4.79 -9.93 -5.86
C GLN A 97 4.78 -10.72 -4.55
N THR A 98 4.01 -10.25 -3.55
CA THR A 98 3.88 -10.94 -2.26
C THR A 98 3.19 -12.31 -2.42
N ASP A 99 2.11 -12.39 -3.20
CA ASP A 99 1.40 -13.66 -3.40
C ASP A 99 2.26 -14.68 -4.14
N LEU A 100 3.00 -14.27 -5.19
CA LEU A 100 3.96 -15.13 -5.89
C LEU A 100 5.07 -15.63 -4.97
N SER A 101 5.61 -14.76 -4.11
CA SER A 101 6.64 -15.16 -3.13
C SER A 101 6.12 -16.21 -2.17
N ARG A 102 4.88 -16.07 -1.68
CA ARG A 102 4.27 -17.03 -0.75
C ARG A 102 4.02 -18.38 -1.41
N VAL A 103 3.55 -18.39 -2.66
CA VAL A 103 3.37 -19.64 -3.43
C VAL A 103 4.71 -20.36 -3.59
N ARG A 104 5.77 -19.64 -3.94
CA ARG A 104 7.12 -20.20 -4.07
C ARG A 104 7.62 -20.80 -2.75
N SER A 105 7.50 -20.09 -1.63
CA SER A 105 7.91 -20.61 -0.32
C SER A 105 7.19 -21.92 0.05
N LYS A 106 5.88 -22.01 -0.22
CA LYS A 106 5.11 -23.23 0.04
C LYS A 106 5.54 -24.41 -0.84
N LEU A 107 5.86 -24.15 -2.11
CA LEU A 107 6.38 -25.19 -3.01
C LEU A 107 7.74 -25.71 -2.55
N GLU A 108 8.64 -24.81 -2.12
CA GLU A 108 9.96 -25.19 -1.58
C GLU A 108 9.85 -26.03 -0.31
N GLU A 109 8.89 -25.75 0.58
CA GLU A 109 8.62 -26.58 1.76
C GLU A 109 8.15 -27.99 1.40
N ILE A 110 7.26 -28.12 0.40
CA ILE A 110 6.77 -29.42 -0.07
C ILE A 110 7.92 -30.22 -0.69
N MET A 111 8.76 -29.58 -1.50
CA MET A 111 9.91 -30.23 -2.14
C MET A 111 10.97 -30.69 -1.16
N LYS A 112 11.13 -30.02 0.00
CA LYS A 112 12.09 -30.43 1.05
C LYS A 112 11.58 -31.53 1.97
N LYS A 113 10.26 -31.80 1.96
CA LYS A 113 9.63 -32.87 2.75
C LYS A 113 9.55 -34.21 2.02
N ASN A 114 9.86 -34.23 0.72
CA ASN A 114 10.08 -35.43 -0.10
C ASN A 114 11.58 -35.63 -0.33
#